data_AF-A0A7C4Z071-F1
#
_entry.id   AF-A0A7C4Z071-F1
#
_cell.length_a   1.000
_cell.length_b   1.000
_cell.length_c   1.000
_cell.angle_alpha   90.00
_cell.angle_beta   90.00
_cell.angle_gamma   90.00
#
_symmetry.space_group_name_H-M   'P 1'
#
loop_
_entity.id
_entity.type
_entity.pdbx_description
1 polymer ?
#
loop_
_entity_poly.entity_id
_entity_poly.type
_entity_poly.pdbx_seq_one_letter_code
_entity_poly.pdbx_strand_id
1 'polypeptide(L)'
;MKPTRLATIGLVAMLLGCGRPAAAPRPATVPAPAGAGAGVAYLAPQKLGMRSTPDGKVVFTFGPFDTWALAPLRDMAKQDESHWQKYFIVTTQSMRGLGAPPPTPMLGDYTLEGNTLEFKPRFPLAPGATVYAYADMNGQLPSTFELRSRGEPVFSLISQTLTLPKPAVDEDTRITAVYPSADLVPENLLKFYIHFSGPMSRGQAYDCIHLFDESGKEVESPFLELGEELWDRTGQRFTLFLDPGRVKRELLPRQELGPVLVEGKAYTLVVEAKWLDAKGNPLVKPFRKTLKVGPPDDRIPEMNSWRVSVPPTGSREPVVVDFPEPLDHALLERVLRIKSADGHSVVGAIQIQNAERRWSFTPEQPWAPGTYQLEAETIVEDLAGNNLSRPFELDLLRPVERETQVPVQSLRFEVK
;
A
#
# COMPACT_ATOMS: atom_id res chain seq x y z
N MET A 1 -34.70 5.72 -57.23
CA MET A 1 -35.13 4.42 -57.79
C MET A 1 -35.16 3.39 -56.68
N LYS A 2 -36.19 2.54 -56.71
CA LYS A 2 -36.71 1.68 -55.64
C LYS A 2 -35.75 0.58 -55.13
N PRO A 3 -35.96 0.10 -53.89
CA PRO A 3 -35.35 -1.11 -53.32
C PRO A 3 -36.15 -2.37 -53.71
N THR A 4 -35.49 -3.52 -53.83
CA THR A 4 -36.14 -4.81 -54.10
C THR A 4 -36.30 -5.61 -52.81
N ARG A 5 -37.56 -5.73 -52.35
CA ARG A 5 -38.05 -6.76 -51.43
C ARG A 5 -38.49 -7.98 -52.24
N LEU A 6 -38.26 -9.19 -51.71
CA LEU A 6 -39.05 -10.41 -51.95
C LEU A 6 -38.67 -11.41 -50.85
N ALA A 7 -39.52 -12.25 -50.27
CA ALA A 7 -40.96 -12.26 -50.07
C ALA A 7 -41.20 -13.32 -48.98
N THR A 8 -42.10 -13.03 -48.06
CA THR A 8 -42.67 -13.98 -47.10
C THR A 8 -43.67 -14.88 -47.82
N ILE A 9 -43.61 -16.19 -47.61
CA ILE A 9 -44.74 -17.11 -47.80
C ILE A 9 -44.92 -17.86 -46.49
N GLY A 10 -46.06 -17.63 -45.85
CA GLY A 10 -46.60 -18.53 -44.84
C GLY A 10 -47.77 -19.30 -45.44
N LEU A 11 -47.99 -20.54 -44.98
CA LEU A 11 -49.32 -21.13 -44.96
C LEU A 11 -49.45 -22.26 -43.93
N VAL A 12 -50.28 -21.96 -42.92
CA VAL A 12 -51.34 -22.78 -42.30
C VAL A 12 -50.99 -24.06 -41.53
N ALA A 13 -51.42 -24.02 -40.28
CA ALA A 13 -51.55 -25.10 -39.33
C ALA A 13 -52.73 -26.05 -39.64
N MET A 14 -52.56 -27.33 -39.31
CA MET A 14 -53.66 -28.24 -38.99
C MET A 14 -53.31 -29.02 -37.72
N LEU A 15 -54.19 -28.85 -36.72
CA LEU A 15 -54.23 -29.59 -35.45
C LEU A 15 -55.14 -30.82 -35.62
N LEU A 16 -54.71 -31.94 -35.02
CA LEU A 16 -55.45 -33.13 -34.53
C LEU A 16 -54.38 -34.26 -34.51
N GLY A 17 -54.07 -35.02 -33.47
CA GLY A 17 -54.58 -35.24 -32.12
C GLY A 17 -53.97 -36.58 -31.65
N CYS A 18 -53.74 -36.71 -30.34
CA CYS A 18 -53.51 -37.95 -29.59
C CYS A 18 -52.27 -38.83 -29.91
N GLY A 19 -51.35 -38.92 -28.94
CA GLY A 19 -50.43 -40.04 -28.80
C GLY A 19 -49.18 -39.69 -27.98
N ARG A 20 -49.14 -40.08 -26.71
CA ARG A 20 -47.89 -40.14 -25.91
C ARG A 20 -46.88 -41.05 -26.63
N PRO A 21 -45.63 -40.65 -26.86
CA PRO A 21 -44.55 -41.60 -27.02
C PRO A 21 -43.88 -41.86 -25.67
N ALA A 22 -43.79 -43.14 -25.36
CA ALA A 22 -43.08 -43.70 -24.22
C ALA A 22 -41.60 -43.27 -24.18
N ALA A 23 -41.04 -43.29 -22.98
CA ALA A 23 -39.63 -43.08 -22.72
C ALA A 23 -38.76 -43.99 -23.61
N ALA A 24 -37.88 -43.39 -24.41
CA ALA A 24 -36.79 -44.10 -25.06
C ALA A 24 -35.73 -44.46 -24.00
N PRO A 25 -35.13 -45.66 -24.07
CA PRO A 25 -34.21 -46.14 -23.04
C PRO A 25 -32.90 -45.34 -23.06
N ARG A 26 -32.29 -45.21 -21.88
CA ARG A 26 -30.92 -44.71 -21.69
C ARG A 26 -29.98 -45.37 -22.71
N PRO A 27 -29.07 -44.62 -23.37
CA PRO A 27 -28.02 -45.27 -24.15
C PRO A 27 -27.15 -46.08 -23.18
N ALA A 28 -26.94 -47.33 -23.58
CA ALA A 28 -26.13 -48.30 -22.89
C ALA A 28 -24.74 -47.73 -22.56
N THR A 29 -24.24 -48.09 -21.39
CA THR A 29 -22.82 -48.04 -21.01
C THR A 29 -21.96 -48.52 -22.17
N VAL A 30 -21.22 -47.61 -22.78
CA VAL A 30 -20.15 -47.92 -23.73
C VAL A 30 -19.07 -48.69 -22.96
N PRO A 31 -18.67 -49.91 -23.37
CA PRO A 31 -17.58 -50.60 -22.72
C PRO A 31 -16.25 -49.93 -23.10
N ALA A 32 -15.30 -49.93 -22.17
CA ALA A 32 -13.95 -49.41 -22.37
C ALA A 32 -13.29 -50.02 -23.63
N PRO A 33 -12.52 -49.25 -24.41
CA PRO A 33 -11.76 -49.81 -25.51
C PRO A 33 -10.67 -50.73 -24.94
N ALA A 34 -10.77 -52.02 -25.23
CA ALA A 34 -9.70 -52.97 -24.99
C ALA A 34 -8.58 -52.71 -26.00
N GLY A 35 -7.42 -52.26 -25.51
CA GLY A 35 -6.19 -52.20 -26.29
C GLY A 35 -5.90 -50.85 -26.94
N ALA A 36 -5.39 -49.89 -26.16
CA ALA A 36 -4.53 -48.81 -26.64
C ALA A 36 -3.63 -48.39 -25.46
N GLY A 37 -2.36 -48.09 -25.73
CA GLY A 37 -1.34 -47.80 -24.71
C GLY A 37 -1.75 -46.66 -23.76
N ALA A 38 -1.20 -46.70 -22.54
CA ALA A 38 -1.42 -45.72 -21.47
C ALA A 38 -1.34 -44.27 -21.98
N GLY A 39 -2.50 -43.62 -22.17
CA GLY A 39 -2.63 -42.26 -22.67
C GLY A 39 -3.24 -41.35 -21.61
N VAL A 40 -2.49 -40.32 -21.21
CA VAL A 40 -2.79 -39.36 -20.14
C VAL A 40 -3.94 -38.39 -20.49
N ALA A 41 -4.44 -38.40 -21.74
CA ALA A 41 -5.58 -37.61 -22.23
C ALA A 41 -6.92 -37.85 -21.48
N TYR A 42 -6.92 -38.80 -20.57
CA TYR A 42 -8.06 -39.31 -19.83
C TYR A 42 -8.06 -38.78 -18.36
N LEU A 43 -7.13 -37.92 -17.93
CA LEU A 43 -7.14 -37.41 -16.54
C LEU A 43 -7.72 -36.01 -16.38
N ALA A 44 -8.50 -35.53 -17.34
CA ALA A 44 -8.97 -34.14 -17.36
C ALA A 44 -9.97 -33.84 -16.22
N PRO A 45 -9.74 -32.78 -15.41
CA PRO A 45 -10.72 -32.34 -14.42
C PRO A 45 -11.90 -31.67 -15.13
N GLN A 46 -13.13 -31.88 -14.67
CA GLN A 46 -14.29 -31.20 -15.26
C GLN A 46 -14.31 -29.70 -14.96
N LYS A 47 -13.71 -29.27 -13.84
CA LYS A 47 -13.65 -27.86 -13.43
C LYS A 47 -12.38 -27.56 -12.64
N LEU A 48 -11.93 -26.31 -12.74
CA LEU A 48 -10.92 -25.72 -11.88
C LEU A 48 -11.57 -24.68 -10.97
N GLY A 49 -11.15 -24.62 -9.72
CA GLY A 49 -11.76 -23.73 -8.74
C GLY A 49 -10.90 -23.51 -7.51
N MET A 50 -11.48 -22.83 -6.54
CA MET A 50 -10.92 -22.72 -5.20
C MET A 50 -12.03 -22.72 -4.17
N ARG A 51 -11.65 -23.05 -2.93
CA ARG A 51 -12.50 -22.94 -1.75
C ARG A 51 -11.69 -22.45 -0.57
N SER A 52 -12.37 -21.81 0.38
CA SER A 52 -11.79 -21.48 1.68
C SER A 52 -11.98 -22.63 2.65
N THR A 53 -10.98 -22.92 3.47
CA THR A 53 -11.08 -23.84 4.61
C THR A 53 -11.61 -23.09 5.85
N PRO A 54 -12.13 -23.81 6.87
CA PRO A 54 -12.58 -23.19 8.11
C PRO A 54 -11.49 -22.37 8.84
N ASP A 55 -10.21 -22.72 8.68
CA ASP A 55 -9.05 -21.97 9.21
C ASP A 55 -8.62 -20.79 8.32
N GLY A 56 -9.42 -20.42 7.31
CA GLY A 56 -9.20 -19.24 6.46
C GLY A 56 -8.16 -19.42 5.37
N LYS A 57 -7.62 -20.63 5.16
CA LYS A 57 -6.69 -20.91 4.06
C LYS A 57 -7.44 -21.13 2.75
N VAL A 58 -6.75 -20.89 1.64
CA VAL A 58 -7.30 -21.12 0.29
C VAL A 58 -6.75 -22.44 -0.24
N VAL A 59 -7.65 -23.25 -0.79
CA VAL A 59 -7.34 -24.53 -1.44
C VAL A 59 -7.81 -24.46 -2.87
N PHE A 60 -6.93 -24.80 -3.80
CA PHE A 60 -7.25 -24.88 -5.22
C PHE A 60 -7.73 -26.29 -5.55
N THR A 61 -8.76 -26.39 -6.38
CA THR A 61 -9.43 -27.67 -6.66
C THR A 61 -9.41 -27.96 -8.14
N PHE A 62 -8.97 -29.17 -8.49
CA PHE A 62 -9.03 -29.75 -9.83
C PHE A 62 -10.02 -30.91 -9.77
N GLY A 63 -11.17 -30.78 -10.42
CA GLY A 63 -12.20 -31.83 -10.44
C GLY A 63 -13.62 -31.27 -10.56
N PRO A 64 -14.64 -32.14 -10.45
CA PRO A 64 -14.52 -33.57 -10.23
C PRO A 64 -13.85 -34.29 -11.42
N PHE A 65 -13.19 -35.41 -11.14
CA PHE A 65 -12.73 -36.37 -12.13
C PHE A 65 -13.72 -37.53 -12.27
N ASP A 66 -13.75 -38.15 -13.44
CA ASP A 66 -14.52 -39.38 -13.66
C ASP A 66 -13.94 -40.55 -12.85
N THR A 67 -14.78 -41.52 -12.49
CA THR A 67 -14.41 -42.63 -11.57
C THR A 67 -13.23 -43.46 -12.06
N TRP A 68 -13.09 -43.62 -13.38
CA TRP A 68 -12.01 -44.39 -13.99
C TRP A 68 -10.67 -43.63 -13.98
N ALA A 69 -10.65 -42.31 -13.83
CA ALA A 69 -9.44 -41.49 -13.70
C ALA A 69 -8.82 -41.56 -12.28
N LEU A 70 -9.58 -42.05 -11.29
CA LEU A 70 -9.14 -42.05 -9.89
C LEU A 70 -8.02 -43.05 -9.60
N ALA A 71 -8.00 -44.22 -10.25
CA ALA A 71 -6.94 -45.20 -10.04
C ALA A 71 -5.56 -44.67 -10.50
N PRO A 72 -5.43 -44.14 -11.73
CA PRO A 72 -4.19 -43.46 -12.16
C PRO A 72 -3.77 -42.30 -11.24
N LEU A 73 -4.72 -41.45 -10.82
CA LEU A 73 -4.41 -40.32 -9.92
C LEU A 73 -3.92 -40.79 -8.54
N ARG A 74 -4.44 -41.91 -8.02
CA ARG A 74 -3.94 -42.52 -6.78
C ARG A 74 -2.54 -43.10 -6.93
N ASP A 75 -2.20 -43.62 -8.11
CA ASP A 75 -0.84 -44.07 -8.38
C ASP A 75 0.12 -42.88 -8.53
N MET A 76 -0.33 -41.76 -9.12
CA MET A 76 0.43 -40.50 -9.14
C MET A 76 0.65 -39.93 -7.73
N ALA A 77 -0.28 -40.11 -6.80
CA ALA A 77 -0.14 -39.67 -5.40
C ALA A 77 1.01 -40.34 -4.64
N LYS A 78 1.58 -41.42 -5.18
CA LYS A 78 2.78 -42.08 -4.64
C LYS A 78 4.08 -41.42 -5.12
N GLN A 79 4.00 -40.51 -6.08
CA GLN A 79 5.14 -39.74 -6.61
C GLN A 79 5.29 -38.39 -5.89
N ASP A 80 6.38 -37.68 -6.17
CA ASP A 80 6.68 -36.39 -5.55
C ASP A 80 5.86 -35.22 -6.13
N GLU A 81 5.95 -34.07 -5.48
CA GLU A 81 5.28 -32.82 -5.86
C GLU A 81 5.59 -32.40 -7.31
N SER A 82 6.82 -32.62 -7.77
CA SER A 82 7.26 -32.25 -9.12
C SER A 82 6.53 -33.03 -10.21
N HIS A 83 6.03 -34.23 -9.87
CA HIS A 83 5.21 -35.03 -10.77
C HIS A 83 3.82 -34.41 -10.95
N TRP A 84 3.19 -33.93 -9.88
CA TRP A 84 1.89 -33.26 -9.94
C TRP A 84 1.95 -31.96 -10.72
N GLN A 85 3.00 -31.16 -10.50
CA GLN A 85 3.21 -29.87 -11.16
C GLN A 85 3.38 -29.96 -12.68
N LYS A 86 3.58 -31.16 -13.25
CA LYS A 86 3.57 -31.36 -14.72
C LYS A 86 2.17 -31.29 -15.30
N TYR A 87 1.16 -31.65 -14.51
CA TYR A 87 -0.21 -31.83 -14.98
C TYR A 87 -1.17 -30.83 -14.38
N PHE A 88 -0.95 -30.41 -13.13
CA PHE A 88 -1.82 -29.50 -12.40
C PHE A 88 -0.97 -28.39 -11.81
N ILE A 89 -1.22 -27.16 -12.25
CA ILE A 89 -0.35 -26.02 -11.97
C ILE A 89 -1.20 -24.91 -11.39
N VAL A 90 -0.72 -24.33 -10.30
CA VAL A 90 -1.25 -23.10 -9.73
C VAL A 90 -0.10 -22.09 -9.69
N THR A 91 -0.32 -20.88 -10.19
CA THR A 91 0.74 -19.88 -10.36
C THR A 91 0.20 -18.45 -10.33
N THR A 92 1.02 -17.48 -9.93
CA THR A 92 0.68 -16.05 -10.04
C THR A 92 0.94 -15.48 -11.44
N GLN A 93 1.57 -16.25 -12.32
CA GLN A 93 1.95 -15.83 -13.67
C GLN A 93 0.94 -16.35 -14.69
N SER A 94 0.35 -15.44 -15.48
CA SER A 94 -0.44 -15.84 -16.66
C SER A 94 0.46 -16.54 -17.67
N MET A 95 -0.01 -17.60 -18.33
CA MET A 95 0.68 -18.14 -19.51
C MET A 95 0.73 -17.07 -20.60
N ARG A 96 1.94 -16.79 -21.07
CA ARG A 96 2.21 -15.85 -22.17
C ARG A 96 2.40 -16.65 -23.47
N GLY A 97 2.14 -16.02 -24.61
CA GLY A 97 2.17 -16.66 -25.93
C GLY A 97 3.52 -17.27 -26.32
N LEU A 98 3.57 -17.82 -27.54
CA LEU A 98 4.73 -18.54 -28.11
C LEU A 98 6.10 -17.91 -27.76
N GLY A 99 6.99 -18.72 -27.19
CA GLY A 99 8.38 -18.34 -26.87
C GLY A 99 8.60 -17.79 -25.46
N ALA A 100 7.54 -17.56 -24.67
CA ALA A 100 7.68 -17.20 -23.27
C ALA A 100 8.07 -18.42 -22.41
N PRO A 101 8.87 -18.22 -21.34
CA PRO A 101 9.16 -19.29 -20.39
C PRO A 101 7.86 -19.80 -19.73
N PRO A 102 7.77 -21.10 -19.39
CA PRO A 102 6.62 -21.66 -18.70
C PRO A 102 6.44 -20.97 -17.34
N PRO A 103 5.19 -20.79 -16.88
CA PRO A 103 4.93 -20.15 -15.60
C PRO A 103 5.51 -20.99 -14.46
N THR A 104 6.07 -20.34 -13.44
CA THR A 104 6.59 -21.05 -12.27
C THR A 104 5.43 -21.56 -11.39
N PRO A 105 5.31 -22.88 -11.15
CA PRO A 105 4.30 -23.42 -10.25
C PRO A 105 4.56 -22.98 -8.80
N MET A 106 3.49 -22.73 -8.05
CA MET A 106 3.57 -22.55 -6.60
C MET A 106 3.98 -23.85 -5.92
N LEU A 107 4.77 -23.73 -4.86
CA LEU A 107 5.07 -24.84 -3.97
C LEU A 107 3.86 -25.15 -3.09
N GLY A 108 3.58 -26.42 -2.86
CA GLY A 108 2.46 -26.84 -2.02
C GLY A 108 2.17 -28.32 -2.07
N ASP A 109 1.14 -28.72 -1.34
CA ASP A 109 0.76 -30.12 -1.18
C ASP A 109 -0.45 -30.45 -2.05
N TYR A 110 -0.36 -31.59 -2.74
CA TYR A 110 -1.47 -32.17 -3.50
C TYR A 110 -2.13 -33.30 -2.69
N THR A 111 -3.46 -33.31 -2.62
CA THR A 111 -4.22 -34.36 -1.94
C THR A 111 -5.45 -34.73 -2.76
N LEU A 112 -5.61 -36.01 -3.08
CA LEU A 112 -6.80 -36.48 -3.78
C LEU A 112 -7.91 -36.81 -2.78
N GLU A 113 -8.93 -35.96 -2.71
CA GLU A 113 -10.09 -36.10 -1.84
C GLU A 113 -11.31 -36.56 -2.66
N GLY A 114 -11.67 -37.83 -2.51
CA GLY A 114 -12.75 -38.45 -3.28
C GLY A 114 -12.45 -38.44 -4.78
N ASN A 115 -13.10 -37.54 -5.52
CA ASN A 115 -12.89 -37.32 -6.96
C ASN A 115 -12.35 -35.92 -7.29
N THR A 116 -11.80 -35.20 -6.32
CA THR A 116 -11.23 -33.87 -6.52
C THR A 116 -9.80 -33.86 -6.01
N LEU A 117 -8.88 -33.36 -6.82
CA LEU A 117 -7.50 -33.10 -6.40
C LEU A 117 -7.44 -31.70 -5.81
N GLU A 118 -6.99 -31.61 -4.57
CA GLU A 118 -6.80 -30.37 -3.84
C GLU A 118 -5.31 -30.00 -3.84
N PHE A 119 -5.02 -28.75 -4.14
CA PHE A 119 -3.70 -28.16 -3.99
C PHE A 119 -3.71 -27.09 -2.89
N LYS A 120 -2.84 -27.26 -1.89
CA LYS A 120 -2.66 -26.34 -0.77
C LYS A 120 -1.32 -25.63 -0.92
N PRO A 121 -1.30 -24.31 -1.23
CA PRO A 121 -0.05 -23.58 -1.29
C PRO A 121 0.69 -23.64 0.03
N ARG A 122 2.02 -23.83 -0.04
CA ARG A 122 2.90 -23.86 1.13
C ARG A 122 2.93 -22.51 1.86
N PHE A 123 2.77 -21.42 1.11
CA PHE A 123 2.78 -20.05 1.63
C PHE A 123 1.40 -19.39 1.44
N PRO A 124 0.94 -18.61 2.42
CA PRO A 124 -0.31 -17.89 2.30
C PRO A 124 -0.24 -16.85 1.17
N LEU A 125 -1.33 -16.73 0.42
CA LEU A 125 -1.48 -15.75 -0.65
C LEU A 125 -2.14 -14.48 -0.12
N ALA A 126 -1.78 -13.33 -0.69
CA ALA A 126 -2.39 -12.06 -0.33
C ALA A 126 -3.90 -12.07 -0.66
N PRO A 127 -4.78 -11.56 0.22
CA PRO A 127 -6.19 -11.36 -0.12
C PRO A 127 -6.34 -10.53 -1.40
N GLY A 128 -7.25 -10.92 -2.29
CA GLY A 128 -7.41 -10.27 -3.60
C GLY A 128 -6.37 -10.64 -4.66
N ALA A 129 -5.38 -11.48 -4.36
CA ALA A 129 -4.41 -11.94 -5.35
C ALA A 129 -5.11 -12.68 -6.51
N THR A 130 -4.63 -12.41 -7.73
CA THR A 130 -5.06 -13.16 -8.92
C THR A 130 -4.10 -14.31 -9.17
N VAL A 131 -4.66 -15.51 -9.31
CA VAL A 131 -3.94 -16.76 -9.51
C VAL A 131 -4.50 -17.45 -10.74
N TYR A 132 -3.65 -18.17 -11.46
CA TYR A 132 -4.00 -18.94 -12.62
C TYR A 132 -3.82 -20.42 -12.30
N ALA A 133 -4.89 -21.19 -12.48
CA ALA A 133 -4.88 -22.64 -12.40
C ALA A 133 -4.90 -23.22 -13.82
N TYR A 134 -4.01 -24.18 -14.08
CA TYR A 134 -3.92 -24.90 -15.35
C TYR A 134 -3.94 -26.41 -15.10
N ALA A 135 -4.67 -27.16 -15.91
CA ALA A 135 -4.58 -28.61 -16.00
C ALA A 135 -4.17 -29.01 -17.42
N ASP A 136 -2.96 -29.53 -17.58
CA ASP A 136 -2.40 -29.99 -18.85
C ASP A 136 -2.25 -31.52 -18.86
N MET A 137 -3.10 -32.19 -19.62
CA MET A 137 -3.14 -33.66 -19.68
C MET A 137 -2.08 -34.28 -20.57
N ASN A 138 -1.21 -33.46 -21.19
CA ASN A 138 -0.05 -33.96 -21.93
C ASN A 138 1.21 -34.03 -21.05
N GLY A 139 1.18 -33.45 -19.83
CA GLY A 139 2.37 -33.34 -18.98
C GLY A 139 3.51 -32.53 -19.62
N GLN A 140 3.17 -31.75 -20.64
CA GLN A 140 4.05 -31.00 -21.52
C GLN A 140 3.45 -29.61 -21.60
N LEU A 141 3.71 -28.78 -20.59
CA LEU A 141 3.50 -27.34 -20.70
C LEU A 141 4.06 -26.91 -22.06
N PRO A 142 3.26 -26.25 -22.93
CA PRO A 142 3.66 -25.98 -24.31
C PRO A 142 4.83 -24.98 -24.31
N SER A 143 6.05 -25.48 -24.15
CA SER A 143 7.28 -24.72 -24.34
C SER A 143 7.52 -24.45 -25.83
N THR A 144 6.77 -25.12 -26.71
CA THR A 144 6.62 -24.77 -28.11
C THR A 144 5.21 -25.15 -28.55
N PHE A 145 4.44 -24.20 -29.08
CA PHE A 145 3.26 -24.51 -29.89
C PHE A 145 3.80 -25.02 -31.24
N GLU A 146 4.46 -26.19 -31.25
CA GLU A 146 4.69 -26.88 -32.50
C GLU A 146 3.32 -27.35 -32.98
N LEU A 147 2.84 -26.66 -34.01
CA LEU A 147 1.68 -27.05 -34.79
C LEU A 147 1.93 -28.47 -35.30
N ARG A 148 1.52 -29.50 -34.54
CA ARG A 148 1.47 -30.86 -35.06
C ARG A 148 0.52 -30.82 -36.24
N SER A 149 1.11 -30.90 -37.42
CA SER A 149 0.42 -30.77 -38.69
C SER A 149 -0.59 -31.92 -38.82
N ARG A 150 -1.83 -31.56 -39.22
CA ARG A 150 -2.99 -32.40 -39.55
C ARG A 150 -3.97 -32.68 -38.41
N GLY A 151 -4.97 -31.81 -38.30
CA GLY A 151 -6.39 -32.21 -38.18
C GLY A 151 -6.91 -32.72 -36.83
N GLU A 152 -6.06 -32.95 -35.82
CA GLU A 152 -6.50 -33.36 -34.48
C GLU A 152 -6.61 -32.14 -33.56
N PRO A 153 -7.78 -31.88 -32.93
CA PRO A 153 -7.92 -30.74 -32.04
C PRO A 153 -7.20 -30.98 -30.70
N VAL A 154 -6.29 -30.09 -30.32
CA VAL A 154 -5.55 -30.13 -29.05
C VAL A 154 -6.44 -29.58 -27.93
N PHE A 155 -7.24 -30.44 -27.30
CA PHE A 155 -8.16 -30.10 -26.19
C PHE A 155 -7.60 -30.44 -24.79
N SER A 156 -6.28 -30.54 -24.58
CA SER A 156 -5.73 -31.09 -23.34
C SER A 156 -5.46 -30.08 -22.21
N LEU A 157 -5.68 -28.78 -22.44
CA LEU A 157 -5.41 -27.72 -21.47
C LEU A 157 -6.71 -27.08 -20.98
N ILE A 158 -6.97 -27.18 -19.68
CA ILE A 158 -8.05 -26.46 -19.00
C ILE A 158 -7.40 -25.36 -18.16
N SER A 159 -7.93 -24.13 -18.21
CA SER A 159 -7.41 -23.02 -17.44
C SER A 159 -8.51 -22.23 -16.76
N GLN A 160 -8.19 -21.63 -15.62
CA GLN A 160 -9.08 -20.75 -14.89
C GLN A 160 -8.29 -19.65 -14.19
N THR A 161 -8.75 -18.41 -14.34
CA THR A 161 -8.30 -17.28 -13.52
C THR A 161 -9.15 -17.24 -12.26
N LEU A 162 -8.48 -17.17 -11.12
CA LEU A 162 -9.06 -17.24 -9.78
C LEU A 162 -8.57 -16.04 -8.97
N THR A 163 -9.49 -15.19 -8.51
CA THR A 163 -9.18 -14.06 -7.62
C THR A 163 -9.56 -14.39 -6.19
N LEU A 164 -8.59 -14.36 -5.28
CA LEU A 164 -8.83 -14.70 -3.88
C LEU A 164 -9.86 -13.73 -3.26
N PRO A 165 -10.81 -14.25 -2.46
CA PRO A 165 -11.78 -13.39 -1.79
C PRO A 165 -11.05 -12.42 -0.87
N LYS A 166 -11.31 -11.12 -1.06
CA LYS A 166 -10.87 -10.08 -0.16
C LYS A 166 -11.97 -9.89 0.90
N PRO A 167 -11.67 -10.04 2.21
CA PRO A 167 -12.63 -9.69 3.24
C PRO A 167 -13.10 -8.26 3.00
N ALA A 168 -14.42 -8.02 3.01
CA ALA A 168 -14.94 -6.66 3.07
C ALA A 168 -14.51 -6.07 4.42
N VAL A 169 -13.79 -4.95 4.40
CA VAL A 169 -13.33 -4.29 5.62
C VAL A 169 -13.92 -2.89 5.65
N ASP A 170 -14.69 -2.61 6.70
CA ASP A 170 -15.42 -1.36 6.98
C ASP A 170 -14.54 -0.14 7.32
N GLU A 171 -13.23 -0.13 7.00
CA GLU A 171 -12.39 1.05 7.21
C GLU A 171 -11.63 1.42 5.95
N ASP A 172 -12.29 2.28 5.19
CA ASP A 172 -11.82 3.03 4.05
C ASP A 172 -10.64 3.96 4.46
N THR A 173 -9.41 3.60 4.04
CA THR A 173 -8.19 4.32 4.41
C THR A 173 -8.15 5.72 3.77
N ARG A 174 -7.95 6.76 4.58
CA ARG A 174 -7.91 8.16 4.16
C ARG A 174 -6.74 8.90 4.79
N ILE A 175 -6.35 10.01 4.18
CA ILE A 175 -5.42 10.96 4.80
C ILE A 175 -6.17 11.74 5.89
N THR A 176 -5.61 11.75 7.09
CA THR A 176 -6.17 12.40 8.29
C THR A 176 -5.55 13.76 8.56
N ALA A 177 -4.26 13.94 8.22
CA ALA A 177 -3.56 15.22 8.34
C ALA A 177 -2.34 15.27 7.42
N VAL A 178 -1.94 16.48 7.01
CA VAL A 178 -0.65 16.75 6.37
C VAL A 178 0.00 17.94 7.06
N TYR A 179 1.22 17.73 7.55
CA TYR A 179 2.03 18.75 8.22
C TYR A 179 3.22 19.20 7.36
N PRO A 180 3.70 20.46 7.47
CA PRO A 180 3.13 21.53 8.32
C PRO A 180 1.69 21.84 7.96
N SER A 181 0.85 22.21 8.94
CA SER A 181 -0.54 22.52 8.66
C SER A 181 -0.70 23.95 8.11
N ALA A 182 0.31 24.80 8.29
CA ALA A 182 0.40 26.15 7.70
C ALA A 182 0.16 26.18 6.18
N ASP A 183 -0.47 27.28 5.72
CA ASP A 183 -0.64 27.59 4.30
C ASP A 183 0.51 28.43 3.73
N LEU A 184 1.36 29.01 4.58
CA LEU A 184 2.57 29.74 4.22
C LEU A 184 3.78 29.01 4.80
N VAL A 185 4.70 28.61 3.95
CA VAL A 185 5.92 27.88 4.30
C VAL A 185 7.15 28.60 3.74
N PRO A 186 8.35 28.41 4.32
CA PRO A 186 9.56 29.02 3.78
C PRO A 186 9.98 28.34 2.46
N GLU A 187 10.75 29.04 1.63
CA GLU A 187 11.29 28.50 0.36
C GLU A 187 12.10 27.21 0.58
N ASN A 188 12.83 27.15 1.69
CA ASN A 188 13.65 26.03 2.11
C ASN A 188 12.92 25.09 3.07
N LEU A 189 11.58 24.95 2.95
CA LEU A 189 10.82 23.91 3.65
C LEU A 189 11.53 22.56 3.52
N LEU A 190 11.72 21.86 4.64
CA LEU A 190 12.51 20.64 4.65
C LEU A 190 11.68 19.39 4.31
N LYS A 191 10.48 19.27 4.88
CA LYS A 191 9.69 18.03 4.81
C LYS A 191 8.21 18.22 5.10
N PHE A 192 7.46 17.19 4.72
CA PHE A 192 6.07 16.99 5.09
C PHE A 192 5.90 15.72 5.94
N TYR A 193 4.86 15.70 6.77
CA TYR A 193 4.32 14.47 7.35
C TYR A 193 2.94 14.21 6.77
N ILE A 194 2.71 13.00 6.28
CA ILE A 194 1.38 12.57 5.78
C ILE A 194 0.85 11.50 6.73
N HIS A 195 -0.27 11.79 7.37
CA HIS A 195 -0.93 10.89 8.31
C HIS A 195 -2.12 10.20 7.64
N PHE A 196 -2.25 8.90 7.87
CA PHE A 196 -3.29 8.04 7.33
C PHE A 196 -4.14 7.47 8.47
N SER A 197 -5.41 7.17 8.19
CA SER A 197 -6.31 6.50 9.16
C SER A 197 -5.96 5.03 9.37
N GLY A 198 -5.17 4.43 8.48
CA GLY A 198 -4.79 3.02 8.48
C GLY A 198 -3.36 2.83 7.96
N PRO A 199 -2.68 1.72 8.28
CA PRO A 199 -1.33 1.44 7.77
C PRO A 199 -1.30 1.36 6.25
N MET A 200 -0.28 1.95 5.62
CA MET A 200 -0.13 1.98 4.16
C MET A 200 0.80 0.88 3.62
N SER A 201 0.62 0.51 2.35
CA SER A 201 1.61 -0.30 1.63
C SER A 201 2.86 0.53 1.30
N ARG A 202 4.01 -0.12 1.36
CA ARG A 202 5.33 0.48 1.11
C ARG A 202 5.80 0.24 -0.33
N GLY A 203 6.74 1.05 -0.78
CA GLY A 203 7.46 0.93 -2.05
C GLY A 203 6.77 1.58 -3.25
N GLN A 204 5.83 2.49 -3.00
CA GLN A 204 5.06 3.18 -4.05
C GLN A 204 4.81 4.66 -3.72
N ALA A 205 5.41 5.18 -2.64
CA ALA A 205 5.11 6.53 -2.16
C ALA A 205 5.41 7.59 -3.23
N TYR A 206 6.60 7.51 -3.85
CA TYR A 206 7.05 8.50 -4.84
C TYR A 206 6.29 8.40 -6.18
N ASP A 207 5.66 7.27 -6.49
CA ASP A 207 4.77 7.11 -7.66
C ASP A 207 3.37 7.72 -7.46
N CYS A 208 3.02 8.03 -6.21
CA CYS A 208 1.68 8.46 -5.80
C CYS A 208 1.66 9.88 -5.22
N ILE A 209 2.82 10.50 -5.00
CA ILE A 209 2.93 11.85 -4.44
C ILE A 209 3.57 12.76 -5.47
N HIS A 210 2.89 13.86 -5.76
CA HIS A 210 3.30 14.82 -6.79
C HIS A 210 3.25 16.23 -6.22
N LEU A 211 4.09 17.12 -6.76
CA LEU A 211 4.08 18.54 -6.47
C LEU A 211 3.84 19.30 -7.77
N PHE A 212 2.82 20.15 -7.80
CA PHE A 212 2.50 21.00 -8.95
C PHE A 212 2.72 22.47 -8.62
N ASP A 213 3.23 23.25 -9.58
CA ASP A 213 3.31 24.70 -9.47
C ASP A 213 1.94 25.38 -9.70
N GLU A 214 1.91 26.71 -9.57
CA GLU A 214 0.71 27.53 -9.76
C GLU A 214 0.12 27.48 -11.18
N SER A 215 0.91 27.07 -12.18
CA SER A 215 0.45 26.87 -13.56
C SER A 215 -0.13 25.47 -13.80
N GLY A 216 -0.03 24.58 -12.81
CA GLY A 216 -0.40 23.17 -12.92
C GLY A 216 0.67 22.29 -13.54
N LYS A 217 1.90 22.79 -13.73
CA LYS A 217 3.03 22.00 -14.20
C LYS A 217 3.62 21.22 -13.02
N GLU A 218 3.91 19.94 -13.23
CA GLU A 218 4.58 19.12 -12.23
C GLU A 218 6.02 19.61 -12.01
N VAL A 219 6.41 19.73 -10.75
CA VAL A 219 7.77 20.10 -10.36
C VAL A 219 8.66 18.89 -10.58
N GLU A 220 9.72 19.06 -11.35
CA GLU A 220 10.71 18.00 -11.63
C GLU A 220 11.48 17.65 -10.36
N SER A 221 11.59 16.36 -10.04
CA SER A 221 12.36 15.78 -8.92
C SER A 221 12.29 16.62 -7.62
N PRO A 222 11.09 16.83 -7.03
CA PRO A 222 10.93 17.71 -5.88
C PRO A 222 11.29 17.05 -4.55
N PHE A 223 11.35 15.72 -4.51
CA PHE A 223 11.49 14.92 -3.28
C PHE A 223 12.81 14.15 -3.25
N LEU A 224 13.30 13.90 -2.04
CA LEU A 224 14.39 12.93 -1.84
C LEU A 224 13.81 11.51 -1.85
N GLU A 225 14.01 10.80 -2.96
CA GLU A 225 13.58 9.42 -3.10
C GLU A 225 14.58 8.47 -2.42
N LEU A 226 14.13 7.82 -1.34
CA LEU A 226 14.90 6.83 -0.59
C LEU A 226 14.41 5.41 -0.90
N GLY A 227 15.34 4.48 -1.10
CA GLY A 227 15.00 3.06 -1.28
C GLY A 227 14.29 2.45 -0.06
N GLU A 228 14.62 2.94 1.14
CA GLU A 228 13.87 2.67 2.36
C GLU A 228 12.97 3.88 2.70
N GLU A 229 11.68 3.73 2.45
CA GLU A 229 10.67 4.75 2.77
C GLU A 229 10.59 5.04 4.28
N LEU A 230 10.44 6.33 4.63
CA LEU A 230 10.48 6.81 6.02
C LEU A 230 9.12 6.77 6.72
N TRP A 231 8.67 5.56 7.01
CA TRP A 231 7.46 5.30 7.78
C TRP A 231 7.72 5.29 9.28
N ASP A 232 6.73 5.71 10.06
CA ASP A 232 6.68 5.38 11.47
C ASP A 232 6.44 3.87 11.70
N ARG A 233 6.52 3.42 12.96
CA ARG A 233 6.38 1.99 13.29
C ARG A 233 5.01 1.42 12.94
N THR A 234 3.96 2.24 12.97
CA THR A 234 2.59 1.80 12.65
C THR A 234 2.33 1.77 11.14
N GLY A 235 3.16 2.45 10.34
CA GLY A 235 2.91 2.63 8.90
C GLY A 235 1.78 3.62 8.61
N GLN A 236 1.39 4.44 9.57
CA GLN A 236 0.31 5.42 9.45
C GLN A 236 0.84 6.86 9.28
N ARG A 237 2.14 7.10 9.48
CA ARG A 237 2.77 8.39 9.21
C ARG A 237 3.97 8.22 8.29
N PHE A 238 3.90 8.84 7.12
CA PHE A 238 5.00 8.95 6.17
C PHE A 238 5.73 10.28 6.33
N THR A 239 7.06 10.25 6.33
CA THR A 239 7.92 11.44 6.29
C THR A 239 8.43 11.65 4.87
N LEU A 240 8.04 12.75 4.25
CA LEU A 240 8.41 13.10 2.88
C LEU A 240 9.37 14.28 2.89
N PHE A 241 10.64 14.06 2.57
CA PHE A 241 11.61 15.15 2.42
C PHE A 241 11.48 15.80 1.04
N LEU A 242 11.48 17.14 1.00
CA LEU A 242 11.88 17.86 -0.21
C LEU A 242 13.37 17.59 -0.44
N ASP A 243 13.80 17.51 -1.70
CA ASP A 243 15.19 17.17 -2.03
C ASP A 243 16.19 18.12 -1.34
N PRO A 244 16.96 17.65 -0.32
CA PRO A 244 17.91 18.51 0.39
C PRO A 244 19.00 19.07 -0.53
N GLY A 245 19.29 18.39 -1.65
CA GLY A 245 20.17 18.84 -2.71
C GLY A 245 19.71 20.13 -3.39
N ARG A 246 18.41 20.44 -3.31
CA ARG A 246 17.77 21.64 -3.84
C ARG A 246 17.33 22.62 -2.76
N VAL A 247 17.31 22.18 -1.50
CA VAL A 247 17.13 23.05 -0.33
C VAL A 247 18.43 23.81 -0.04
N LYS A 248 19.57 23.13 0.03
CA LYS A 248 20.86 23.77 0.33
C LYS A 248 21.43 24.56 -0.83
N ARG A 249 21.94 25.76 -0.56
CA ARG A 249 22.38 26.73 -1.57
C ARG A 249 23.55 26.25 -2.43
N GLU A 250 24.51 25.57 -1.81
CA GLU A 250 25.80 25.24 -2.43
C GLU A 250 25.82 23.89 -3.17
N LEU A 251 24.70 23.17 -3.23
CA LEU A 251 24.64 21.84 -3.82
C LEU A 251 24.28 21.91 -5.31
N LEU A 252 24.96 21.06 -6.10
CA LEU A 252 24.81 20.99 -7.56
C LEU A 252 23.35 20.87 -8.02
N PRO A 253 22.47 20.05 -7.42
CA PRO A 253 21.08 19.96 -7.86
C PRO A 253 20.33 21.29 -7.80
N ARG A 254 20.59 22.14 -6.79
CA ARG A 254 20.01 23.48 -6.71
C ARG A 254 20.55 24.41 -7.80
N GLN A 255 21.84 24.29 -8.13
CA GLN A 255 22.45 25.11 -9.18
C GLN A 255 21.91 24.78 -10.58
N GLU A 256 21.61 23.50 -10.83
CA GLU A 256 21.13 23.02 -12.12
C GLU A 256 19.60 23.16 -12.29
N LEU A 257 18.82 22.82 -11.26
CA LEU A 257 17.35 22.75 -11.32
C LEU A 257 16.65 23.89 -10.57
N GLY A 258 17.40 24.72 -9.85
CA GLY A 258 16.84 25.71 -8.93
C GLY A 258 16.25 25.07 -7.66
N PRO A 259 15.69 25.91 -6.76
CA PRO A 259 15.02 25.42 -5.57
C PRO A 259 13.74 24.64 -5.91
N VAL A 260 13.30 23.77 -5.01
CA VAL A 260 12.02 23.04 -5.20
C VAL A 260 10.83 24.00 -5.15
N LEU A 261 10.84 24.88 -4.14
CA LEU A 261 9.87 25.95 -3.96
C LEU A 261 10.53 27.28 -4.28
N VAL A 262 9.77 28.27 -4.73
CA VAL A 262 10.29 29.62 -5.02
C VAL A 262 9.47 30.65 -4.25
N GLU A 263 10.13 31.55 -3.53
CA GLU A 263 9.48 32.66 -2.82
C GLU A 263 8.45 33.40 -3.70
N GLY A 264 7.29 33.69 -3.12
CA GLY A 264 6.21 34.43 -3.78
C GLY A 264 5.28 33.58 -4.65
N LYS A 265 5.61 32.31 -4.90
CA LYS A 265 4.76 31.38 -5.68
C LYS A 265 3.84 30.53 -4.81
N ALA A 266 2.92 29.83 -5.47
CA ALA A 266 2.09 28.80 -4.86
C ALA A 266 2.32 27.42 -5.49
N TYR A 267 2.16 26.38 -4.68
CA TYR A 267 2.32 24.98 -5.09
C TYR A 267 1.20 24.12 -4.51
N THR A 268 0.91 22.98 -5.14
CA THR A 268 -0.06 22.00 -4.67
C THR A 268 0.58 20.63 -4.54
N LEU A 269 0.67 20.14 -3.30
CA LEU A 269 0.99 18.74 -2.99
C LEU A 269 -0.25 17.89 -3.28
N VAL A 270 -0.07 16.84 -4.08
CA VAL A 270 -1.13 15.90 -4.45
C VAL A 270 -0.72 14.51 -4.02
N VAL A 271 -1.64 13.82 -3.35
CA VAL A 271 -1.52 12.40 -3.05
C VAL A 271 -2.62 11.65 -3.79
N GLU A 272 -2.25 10.73 -4.67
CA GLU A 272 -3.19 10.03 -5.53
C GLU A 272 -4.02 8.99 -4.79
N ALA A 273 -5.26 8.80 -5.22
CA ALA A 273 -6.15 7.79 -4.65
C ALA A 273 -5.62 6.36 -4.84
N LYS A 274 -4.81 6.13 -5.88
CA LYS A 274 -4.29 4.79 -6.23
C LYS A 274 -3.34 4.21 -5.17
N TRP A 275 -2.82 5.03 -4.25
CA TRP A 275 -1.92 4.55 -3.21
C TRP A 275 -2.63 3.54 -2.32
N LEU A 276 -2.09 2.32 -2.26
CA LEU A 276 -2.70 1.23 -1.53
C LEU A 276 -2.37 1.24 -0.04
N ASP A 277 -3.36 0.91 0.79
CA ASP A 277 -3.19 0.55 2.19
C ASP A 277 -2.47 -0.80 2.35
N ALA A 278 -2.09 -1.18 3.57
CA ALA A 278 -1.41 -2.45 3.85
C ALA A 278 -2.27 -3.70 3.53
N LYS A 279 -3.56 -3.53 3.26
CA LYS A 279 -4.52 -4.57 2.83
C LYS A 279 -4.75 -4.52 1.31
N GLY A 280 -4.02 -3.68 0.58
CA GLY A 280 -4.13 -3.51 -0.86
C GLY A 280 -5.38 -2.77 -1.33
N ASN A 281 -6.04 -1.97 -0.49
CA ASN A 281 -7.13 -1.08 -0.90
C ASN A 281 -6.59 0.32 -1.24
N PRO A 282 -7.07 0.99 -2.30
CA PRO A 282 -6.72 2.38 -2.56
C PRO A 282 -7.23 3.32 -1.45
N LEU A 283 -6.67 4.52 -1.39
CA LEU A 283 -7.26 5.62 -0.62
C LEU A 283 -8.67 5.94 -1.15
N VAL A 284 -9.59 6.32 -0.24
CA VAL A 284 -10.98 6.66 -0.58
C VAL A 284 -11.08 7.73 -1.66
N LYS A 285 -10.18 8.70 -1.62
CA LYS A 285 -10.12 9.85 -2.52
C LYS A 285 -8.70 10.39 -2.58
N PRO A 286 -8.32 11.10 -3.65
CA PRO A 286 -7.04 11.80 -3.68
C PRO A 286 -7.07 12.94 -2.66
N PHE A 287 -5.89 13.35 -2.20
CA PHE A 287 -5.70 14.49 -1.33
C PHE A 287 -4.95 15.61 -2.07
N ARG A 288 -5.30 16.85 -1.77
CA ARG A 288 -4.66 18.04 -2.35
C ARG A 288 -4.44 19.07 -1.23
N LYS A 289 -3.22 19.58 -1.12
CA LYS A 289 -2.88 20.69 -0.23
C LYS A 289 -2.14 21.77 -1.01
N THR A 290 -2.71 22.97 -1.03
CA THR A 290 -2.09 24.14 -1.65
C THR A 290 -1.39 24.97 -0.59
N LEU A 291 -0.18 25.45 -0.91
CA LEU A 291 0.66 26.25 -0.03
C LEU A 291 1.25 27.44 -0.81
N LYS A 292 1.45 28.55 -0.11
CA LYS A 292 2.20 29.72 -0.56
C LYS A 292 3.61 29.67 0.01
N VAL A 293 4.56 30.22 -0.73
CA VAL A 293 5.97 30.19 -0.38
C VAL A 293 6.42 31.60 0.04
N GLY A 294 6.93 31.71 1.26
CA GLY A 294 7.58 32.91 1.79
C GLY A 294 9.10 32.90 1.55
N PRO A 295 9.84 33.87 2.11
CA PRO A 295 11.29 33.87 2.04
C PRO A 295 11.89 32.61 2.70
N PRO A 296 13.12 32.21 2.34
CA PRO A 296 13.83 31.16 3.05
C PRO A 296 14.09 31.56 4.50
N ASP A 297 14.12 30.57 5.39
CA ASP A 297 14.48 30.75 6.79
C ASP A 297 15.80 30.07 7.13
N ASP A 298 16.80 30.87 7.50
CA ASP A 298 18.14 30.41 7.90
C ASP A 298 18.41 30.72 9.39
N ARG A 299 17.40 31.15 10.14
CA ARG A 299 17.54 31.56 11.55
C ARG A 299 17.29 30.38 12.47
N ILE A 300 18.10 30.28 13.52
CA ILE A 300 17.84 29.29 14.57
C ILE A 300 16.63 29.75 15.39
N PRO A 301 15.71 28.84 15.77
CA PRO A 301 14.66 29.19 16.72
C PRO A 301 15.27 29.50 18.09
N GLU A 302 14.82 30.59 18.71
CA GLU A 302 15.33 31.01 20.02
C GLU A 302 14.31 30.69 21.13
N MET A 303 14.67 29.81 22.06
CA MET A 303 13.75 29.39 23.13
C MET A 303 13.33 30.56 24.04
N ASN A 304 14.21 31.52 24.30
CA ASN A 304 13.93 32.71 25.12
C ASN A 304 12.80 33.62 24.55
N SER A 305 12.45 33.46 23.26
CA SER A 305 11.40 34.22 22.59
C SER A 305 10.01 33.58 22.75
N TRP A 306 9.95 32.35 23.28
CA TRP A 306 8.69 31.63 23.48
C TRP A 306 7.91 32.23 24.64
N ARG A 307 6.61 32.45 24.42
CA ARG A 307 5.74 33.01 25.46
C ARG A 307 5.00 31.89 26.17
N VAL A 308 5.27 31.74 27.47
CA VAL A 308 4.61 30.75 28.33
C VAL A 308 3.47 31.41 29.09
N SER A 309 2.25 30.95 28.86
CA SER A 309 1.07 31.32 29.64
C SER A 309 0.85 30.28 30.73
N VAL A 310 0.88 30.72 31.98
CA VAL A 310 0.84 29.86 33.16
C VAL A 310 -0.60 29.76 33.69
N PRO A 311 -1.10 28.55 33.98
CA PRO A 311 -2.44 28.35 34.51
C PRO A 311 -2.54 28.67 36.01
N PRO A 312 -3.75 28.87 36.56
CA PRO A 312 -3.96 29.06 38.00
C PRO A 312 -3.59 27.80 38.80
N THR A 313 -3.08 28.00 40.02
CA THR A 313 -2.88 26.89 40.97
C THR A 313 -4.19 26.14 41.27
N GLY A 314 -4.08 24.83 41.53
CA GLY A 314 -5.22 23.96 41.80
C GLY A 314 -6.15 23.70 40.60
N SER A 315 -5.85 24.25 39.43
CA SER A 315 -6.58 23.99 38.18
C SER A 315 -5.94 22.86 37.38
N ARG A 316 -6.68 22.32 36.40
CA ARG A 316 -6.15 21.45 35.33
C ARG A 316 -6.06 22.19 33.99
N GLU A 317 -6.09 23.52 34.02
CA GLU A 317 -5.94 24.31 32.81
C GLU A 317 -4.55 24.09 32.20
N PRO A 318 -4.41 24.14 30.86
CA PRO A 318 -3.15 23.85 30.23
C PRO A 318 -2.11 24.95 30.46
N VAL A 319 -0.84 24.57 30.56
CA VAL A 319 0.26 25.48 30.23
C VAL A 319 0.25 25.65 28.71
N VAL A 320 0.28 26.89 28.24
CA VAL A 320 0.28 27.20 26.79
C VAL A 320 1.58 27.90 26.43
N VAL A 321 2.24 27.41 25.37
CA VAL A 321 3.48 27.96 24.82
C VAL A 321 3.19 28.44 23.40
N ASP A 322 3.38 29.75 23.19
CA ASP A 322 3.27 30.38 21.87
C ASP A 322 4.68 30.60 21.28
N PHE A 323 4.89 30.09 20.07
CA PHE A 323 6.12 30.21 19.30
C PHE A 323 6.02 31.38 18.30
N PRO A 324 7.12 32.09 18.02
CA PRO A 324 7.16 33.14 16.98
C PRO A 324 6.94 32.61 15.56
N GLU A 325 7.13 31.32 15.34
CA GLU A 325 7.06 30.62 14.06
C GLU A 325 6.58 29.16 14.25
N PRO A 326 6.14 28.46 13.18
CA PRO A 326 5.80 27.05 13.25
C PRO A 326 7.03 26.19 13.51
N LEU A 327 6.93 25.26 14.45
CA LEU A 327 7.96 24.24 14.68
C LEU A 327 7.54 22.89 14.11
N ASP A 328 8.48 21.96 14.01
CA ASP A 328 8.23 20.61 13.52
C ASP A 328 7.17 19.88 14.37
N HIS A 329 6.09 19.47 13.70
CA HIS A 329 4.94 18.83 14.35
C HIS A 329 5.33 17.55 15.12
N ALA A 330 6.10 16.66 14.51
CA ALA A 330 6.44 15.36 15.10
C ALA A 330 7.42 15.50 16.28
N LEU A 331 8.26 16.55 16.27
CA LEU A 331 9.17 16.84 17.37
C LEU A 331 8.45 17.53 18.53
N LEU A 332 7.52 18.45 18.25
CA LEU A 332 6.68 19.08 19.28
C LEU A 332 5.91 18.04 20.15
N GLU A 333 5.52 16.91 19.57
CA GLU A 333 4.88 15.79 20.30
C GLU A 333 5.83 15.03 21.22
N ARG A 334 7.14 15.04 20.92
CA ARG A 334 8.11 14.09 21.49
C ARG A 334 9.13 14.71 22.43
N VAL A 335 9.57 15.93 22.15
CA VAL A 335 10.81 16.47 22.73
C VAL A 335 10.61 17.69 23.63
N LEU A 336 9.37 18.16 23.79
CA LEU A 336 8.99 19.17 24.79
C LEU A 336 8.38 18.48 26.01
N ARG A 337 8.78 18.92 27.21
CA ARG A 337 8.33 18.34 28.49
C ARG A 337 8.16 19.42 29.55
N ILE A 338 7.22 19.22 30.47
CA ILE A 338 7.14 20.00 31.71
C ILE A 338 7.76 19.19 32.85
N LYS A 339 8.64 19.80 33.63
CA LYS A 339 9.20 19.23 34.85
C LYS A 339 8.85 20.08 36.07
N SER A 340 8.65 19.42 37.22
CA SER A 340 8.53 20.09 38.52
C SER A 340 9.88 20.61 39.03
N ALA A 341 9.87 21.39 40.10
CA ALA A 341 11.07 21.86 40.80
C ALA A 341 12.03 20.72 41.20
N ASP A 342 11.49 19.54 41.54
CA ASP A 342 12.27 18.36 41.91
C ASP A 342 12.83 17.59 40.70
N GLY A 343 12.56 18.07 39.48
CA GLY A 343 13.04 17.48 38.23
C GLY A 343 12.19 16.33 37.69
N HIS A 344 11.05 16.01 38.33
CA HIS A 344 10.14 14.99 37.85
C HIS A 344 9.32 15.49 36.65
N SER A 345 9.16 14.66 35.62
CA SER A 345 8.27 14.98 34.49
C SER A 345 6.81 14.99 34.94
N VAL A 346 6.08 16.02 34.57
CA VAL A 346 4.63 16.10 34.77
C VAL A 346 3.95 15.25 33.71
N VAL A 347 2.98 14.43 34.12
CA VAL A 347 2.19 13.60 33.21
C VAL A 347 0.97 14.39 32.74
N GLY A 348 0.70 14.35 31.44
CA GLY A 348 -0.37 15.13 30.82
C GLY A 348 -0.50 14.85 29.33
N ALA A 349 -1.49 15.50 28.73
CA ALA A 349 -1.79 15.43 27.32
C ALA A 349 -1.30 16.69 26.59
N ILE A 350 -0.76 16.49 25.38
CA ILE A 350 -0.26 17.55 24.52
C ILE A 350 -1.28 17.83 23.42
N GLN A 351 -1.43 19.10 23.05
CA GLN A 351 -2.09 19.50 21.81
C GLN A 351 -1.25 20.54 21.08
N ILE A 352 -1.10 20.34 19.77
CA ILE A 352 -0.43 21.26 18.85
C ILE A 352 -1.50 21.95 18.02
N GLN A 353 -1.43 23.28 17.97
CA GLN A 353 -2.49 24.14 17.44
C GLN A 353 -1.87 25.30 16.66
N ASN A 354 -2.74 26.07 15.98
CA ASN A 354 -2.36 27.32 15.31
C ASN A 354 -1.19 27.14 14.32
N ALA A 355 -1.28 26.17 13.42
CA ALA A 355 -0.23 25.88 12.46
C ALA A 355 1.14 25.65 13.11
N GLU A 356 1.17 24.76 14.10
CA GLU A 356 2.36 24.40 14.89
C GLU A 356 3.03 25.59 15.62
N ARG A 357 2.34 26.74 15.75
CA ARG A 357 2.81 27.92 16.50
C ARG A 357 2.36 27.92 17.96
N ARG A 358 1.53 26.95 18.37
CA ARG A 358 1.05 26.83 19.73
C ARG A 358 1.13 25.39 20.19
N TRP A 359 1.79 25.20 21.33
CA TRP A 359 1.83 23.93 22.05
C TRP A 359 1.14 24.11 23.40
N SER A 360 0.30 23.16 23.78
CA SER A 360 -0.42 23.20 25.05
C SER A 360 -0.32 21.87 25.77
N PHE A 361 -0.16 21.93 27.09
CA PHE A 361 0.00 20.78 27.95
C PHE A 361 -1.01 20.81 29.08
N THR A 362 -1.95 19.85 29.05
CA THR A 362 -2.98 19.68 30.07
C THR A 362 -2.53 18.61 31.05
N PRO A 363 -2.32 18.91 32.35
CA PRO A 363 -1.85 17.91 33.30
C PRO A 363 -2.97 16.91 33.67
N GLU A 364 -2.57 15.70 34.04
CA GLU A 364 -3.52 14.72 34.60
C GLU A 364 -4.02 15.13 35.99
N GLN A 365 -3.14 15.73 36.79
CA GLN A 365 -3.44 16.22 38.14
C GLN A 365 -3.47 17.76 38.17
N PRO A 366 -4.26 18.37 39.06
CA PRO A 366 -4.23 19.82 39.23
C PRO A 366 -2.83 20.34 39.56
N TRP A 367 -2.50 21.54 39.08
CA TRP A 367 -1.21 22.15 39.34
C TRP A 367 -1.02 22.44 40.83
N ALA A 368 0.13 22.02 41.37
CA ALA A 368 0.57 22.47 42.69
C ALA A 368 1.23 23.86 42.55
N PRO A 369 1.18 24.70 43.59
CA PRO A 369 1.95 25.93 43.59
C PRO A 369 3.45 25.61 43.58
N GLY A 370 4.22 26.34 42.78
CA GLY A 370 5.67 26.18 42.73
C GLY A 370 6.29 26.47 41.37
N THR A 371 7.60 26.25 41.31
CA THR A 371 8.42 26.45 40.11
C THR A 371 8.39 25.21 39.23
N TYR A 372 8.22 25.43 37.93
CA TYR A 372 8.27 24.40 36.89
C TYR A 372 9.24 24.81 35.79
N GLN A 373 9.61 23.84 34.97
CA GLN A 373 10.48 24.04 33.81
C GLN A 373 9.81 23.46 32.56
N LEU A 374 9.71 24.26 31.50
CA LEU A 374 9.54 23.74 30.16
C LEU A 374 10.93 23.37 29.64
N GLU A 375 11.15 22.10 29.38
CA GLU A 375 12.35 21.59 28.74
C GLU A 375 12.08 21.27 27.26
N ALA A 376 13.04 21.59 26.40
CA ALA A 376 13.05 21.19 25.00
C ALA A 376 14.41 20.57 24.65
N GLU A 377 14.42 19.36 24.08
CA GLU A 377 15.65 18.82 23.49
C GLU A 377 16.06 19.71 22.31
N THR A 378 17.36 19.96 22.14
CA THR A 378 17.85 20.90 21.11
C THR A 378 17.67 20.44 19.68
N ILE A 379 17.20 19.20 19.49
CA ILE A 379 16.83 18.65 18.19
C ILE A 379 15.50 19.20 17.66
N VAL A 380 14.68 19.87 18.49
CA VAL A 380 13.48 20.56 17.98
C VAL A 380 13.88 21.60 16.94
N GLU A 381 13.18 21.61 15.82
CA GLU A 381 13.51 22.43 14.66
C GLU A 381 12.29 23.15 14.09
N ASP A 382 12.54 24.19 13.31
CA ASP A 382 11.54 24.88 12.50
C ASP A 382 11.19 24.12 11.20
N LEU A 383 10.41 24.73 10.31
CA LEU A 383 10.04 24.13 9.03
C LEU A 383 11.20 24.02 8.03
N ALA A 384 12.26 24.81 8.19
CA ALA A 384 13.45 24.79 7.35
C ALA A 384 14.55 23.83 7.88
N GLY A 385 14.32 23.20 9.04
CA GLY A 385 15.25 22.28 9.68
C GLY A 385 16.30 22.96 10.57
N ASN A 386 16.16 24.25 10.86
CA ASN A 386 17.03 24.92 11.81
C ASN A 386 16.61 24.51 13.23
N ASN A 387 17.55 24.04 14.04
CA ASN A 387 17.28 23.58 15.39
C ASN A 387 17.80 24.58 16.44
N LEU A 388 17.50 24.34 17.73
CA LEU A 388 17.88 25.26 18.82
C LEU A 388 19.39 25.44 19.00
N SER A 389 20.24 24.68 18.31
CA SER A 389 21.70 24.75 18.41
C SER A 389 22.40 25.16 17.12
N ARG A 390 21.78 25.01 15.95
CA ARG A 390 22.43 25.30 14.67
C ARG A 390 21.42 25.49 13.52
N PRO A 391 21.79 26.29 12.50
CA PRO A 391 21.05 26.33 11.25
C PRO A 391 21.17 25.00 10.48
N PHE A 392 20.21 24.74 9.59
CA PHE A 392 20.25 23.62 8.65
C PHE A 392 21.27 23.85 7.53
N GLU A 393 21.29 25.07 7.00
CA GLU A 393 22.31 25.53 6.07
C GLU A 393 23.63 25.70 6.84
N LEU A 394 24.64 24.94 6.46
CA LEU A 394 25.97 25.01 7.05
C LEU A 394 26.91 25.59 6.02
N ASP A 395 27.51 26.74 6.35
CA ASP A 395 28.58 27.34 5.56
C ASP A 395 29.80 26.41 5.61
N LEU A 396 30.03 25.66 4.52
CA LEU A 396 31.11 24.67 4.40
C LEU A 396 32.52 25.28 4.54
N LEU A 397 32.62 26.61 4.48
CA LEU A 397 33.88 27.35 4.61
C LEU A 397 34.18 27.78 6.05
N ARG A 398 33.25 27.58 6.99
CA ARG A 398 33.48 27.88 8.41
C ARG A 398 33.91 26.61 9.17
N PRO A 399 34.97 26.66 9.98
CA PRO A 399 35.29 25.57 10.89
C PRO A 399 34.09 25.30 11.78
N VAL A 400 33.62 24.05 11.82
CA VAL A 400 32.64 23.60 12.81
C VAL A 400 33.34 23.64 14.16
N GLU A 401 33.21 24.75 14.88
CA GLU A 401 33.56 24.79 16.29
C GLU A 401 32.71 23.71 16.97
N ARG A 402 33.36 22.71 17.57
CA ARG A 402 32.71 21.73 18.41
C ARG A 402 32.32 22.43 19.72
N GLU A 403 31.37 23.35 19.64
CA GLU A 403 30.72 23.86 20.84
C GLU A 403 30.07 22.67 21.55
N THR A 404 30.21 22.64 22.86
CA THR A 404 29.62 21.58 23.69
C THR A 404 28.11 21.76 23.65
N GLN A 405 27.44 21.09 22.72
CA GLN A 405 26.01 21.21 22.53
C GLN A 405 25.28 20.70 23.77
N VAL A 406 24.60 21.61 24.47
CA VAL A 406 23.70 21.22 25.55
C VAL A 406 22.53 20.47 24.91
N PRO A 407 22.23 19.23 25.33
CA PRO A 407 21.20 18.42 24.67
C PRO A 407 19.78 18.93 24.94
N VAL A 408 19.60 19.78 25.96
CA VAL A 408 18.31 20.30 26.42
C VAL A 408 18.44 21.77 26.81
N GLN A 409 17.49 22.59 26.39
CA GLN A 409 17.29 23.95 26.89
C GLN A 409 16.03 24.01 27.75
N SER A 410 15.98 24.97 28.69
CA SER A 410 14.90 25.08 29.66
C SER A 410 14.42 26.52 29.88
N LEU A 411 13.10 26.71 29.98
CA LEU A 411 12.45 27.94 30.45
C LEU A 411 11.76 27.69 31.79
N ARG A 412 12.01 28.56 32.77
CA ARG A 412 11.36 28.50 34.09
C ARG A 412 10.06 29.29 34.09
N PHE A 413 9.04 28.76 34.74
CA PHE A 413 7.79 29.46 35.04
C PHE A 413 7.26 29.06 36.41
N GLU A 414 6.38 29.86 36.98
CA GLU A 414 5.89 29.70 38.36
C GLU A 414 4.37 29.66 38.38
N VAL A 415 3.80 28.57 38.91
CA VAL A 415 2.37 28.46 39.18
C VAL A 415 2.09 29.03 40.56
N LYS A 416 1.20 30.02 40.64
CA LYS A 416 0.85 30.75 41.87
C LYS A 416 -0.56 30.47 42.32
#